data_AF-A0A433HXC8-F1
#
_entry.id   AF-A0A433HXC8-F1
#
_cell.length_a   1.000
_cell.length_b   1.000
_cell.length_c   1.000
_cell.angle_alpha   90.00
_cell.angle_beta   90.00
_cell.angle_gamma   90.00
#
_symmetry.space_group_name_H-M   'P 1'
#
loop_
_entity.id
_entity.type
_entity.pdbx_description
1 polymer ?
#
loop_
_entity_poly.entity_id
_entity_poly.type
_entity_poly.pdbx_seq_one_letter_code
_entity_poly.pdbx_strand_id
1 'polypeptide(L)'
;MKLPPLPKPSLLARLSLVLTSGLAIVAGFALASLLFVVLLIAGVAVAGWLWWQYRRLISQARRAAPEIIEGDYTVEAAHPLLEDQRAPTNPATRPRHNGCHE
;
A
#
# COMPACT_ATOMS: atom_id res chain seq x y z
N MET A 1 0.42 -20.52 76.69
CA MET A 1 0.88 -19.85 75.45
C MET A 1 -0.15 -18.77 75.11
N LYS A 2 0.21 -17.48 75.20
CA LYS A 2 -0.69 -16.36 74.89
C LYS A 2 -0.64 -16.13 73.38
N LEU A 3 -1.77 -16.29 72.68
CA LEU A 3 -1.85 -15.92 71.27
C LEU A 3 -1.76 -14.39 71.14
N PRO A 4 -1.01 -13.85 70.17
CA PRO A 4 -0.97 -12.42 69.93
C PRO A 4 -2.35 -11.92 69.47
N PRO A 5 -2.84 -10.79 70.01
CA PRO A 5 -4.12 -10.22 69.62
C PRO A 5 -4.03 -9.77 68.15
N LEU A 6 -4.89 -10.30 67.29
CA LEU A 6 -4.97 -9.87 65.90
C LEU A 6 -5.32 -8.37 65.86
N PRO A 7 -4.54 -7.54 65.16
CA PRO A 7 -4.82 -6.11 65.05
C PRO A 7 -6.16 -5.93 64.34
N LYS A 8 -7.09 -5.24 65.01
CA LYS A 8 -8.35 -4.81 64.40
C LYS A 8 -8.00 -3.96 63.18
N PRO A 9 -8.43 -4.33 61.94
CA PRO A 9 -8.09 -3.55 60.76
C PRO A 9 -8.70 -2.17 60.92
N SER A 10 -7.83 -1.18 61.15
CA SER A 10 -8.23 0.21 61.32
C SER A 10 -8.85 0.71 60.02
N LEU A 11 -9.77 1.68 60.12
CA LEU A 11 -10.34 2.33 58.93
C LEU A 11 -9.25 2.91 58.01
N LEU A 12 -8.08 3.27 58.57
CA LEU A 12 -6.89 3.68 57.83
C LEU A 12 -6.28 2.57 56.98
N ALA A 13 -6.27 1.33 57.48
CA ALA A 13 -5.83 0.17 56.69
C ALA A 13 -6.77 -0.09 55.51
N ARG A 14 -8.08 0.12 55.70
CA ARG A 14 -9.06 0.02 54.60
C ARG A 14 -8.91 1.16 53.60
N LEU A 15 -8.72 2.40 54.06
CA LEU A 15 -8.50 3.55 53.18
C LEU A 15 -7.24 3.40 52.33
N SER A 16 -6.12 3.02 52.96
CA SER A 16 -4.87 2.78 52.25
C SER A 16 -5.02 1.66 51.23
N LEU A 17 -5.68 0.55 51.58
CA LEU A 17 -5.92 -0.56 50.66
C LEU A 17 -6.74 -0.13 49.43
N VAL A 18 -7.83 0.62 49.64
CA VAL A 18 -8.66 1.16 48.55
C VAL A 18 -7.86 2.11 47.69
N LEU A 19 -7.05 2.99 48.30
CA LEU A 19 -6.22 3.94 47.58
C LEU A 19 -5.14 3.23 46.74
N THR A 20 -4.42 2.26 47.31
CA THR A 20 -3.43 1.47 46.58
C THR A 20 -4.05 0.61 45.48
N SER A 21 -5.23 0.05 45.72
CA SER A 21 -5.94 -0.72 44.69
C SER A 21 -6.34 0.18 43.52
N GLY A 22 -6.87 1.37 43.81
CA GLY A 22 -7.17 2.37 42.78
C GLY A 22 -5.92 2.76 42.00
N LEU A 23 -4.82 3.05 42.70
CA LEU A 23 -3.54 3.40 42.06
C LEU A 23 -3.00 2.27 41.18
N ALA A 24 -3.09 1.02 41.64
CA ALA A 24 -2.67 -0.15 40.88
C ALA A 24 -3.49 -0.32 39.60
N ILE A 25 -4.80 -0.08 39.66
CA ILE A 25 -5.68 -0.10 38.47
C ILE A 25 -5.27 0.99 37.49
N VAL A 26 -5.04 2.22 37.97
CA VAL A 26 -4.64 3.34 37.10
C VAL A 26 -3.27 3.06 36.46
N ALA A 27 -2.30 2.57 37.24
CA ALA A 27 -0.98 2.22 36.74
C ALA A 27 -1.04 1.07 35.72
N GLY A 28 -1.82 0.02 36.01
CA GLY A 28 -2.03 -1.09 35.09
C GLY A 28 -2.73 -0.64 33.81
N PHE A 29 -3.73 0.23 33.91
CA PHE A 29 -4.44 0.79 32.77
C PHE A 29 -3.52 1.67 31.91
N ALA A 30 -2.67 2.50 32.53
CA ALA A 30 -1.69 3.31 31.81
C ALA A 30 -0.70 2.42 31.05
N LEU A 31 -0.20 1.36 31.69
CA LEU A 31 0.70 0.40 31.04
C LEU A 31 0.01 -0.35 29.90
N ALA A 32 -1.21 -0.83 30.12
CA ALA A 32 -2.00 -1.51 29.10
C ALA A 32 -2.31 -0.60 27.91
N SER A 33 -2.66 0.67 28.17
CA SER A 33 -2.87 1.69 27.15
C SER A 33 -1.60 1.93 26.33
N LEU A 34 -0.45 2.04 26.99
CA LEU A 34 0.84 2.19 26.31
C LEU A 34 1.15 0.98 25.42
N LEU A 35 0.99 -0.24 25.95
CA LEU A 35 1.18 -1.47 25.18
C LEU A 35 0.21 -1.56 23.99
N PHE A 36 -1.03 -1.13 24.19
CA PHE A 36 -2.04 -1.08 23.13
C PHE A 36 -1.62 -0.12 22.01
N VAL A 37 -1.14 1.08 22.34
CA VAL A 37 -0.63 2.04 21.35
C VAL A 37 0.57 1.45 20.59
N VAL A 38 1.50 0.81 21.29
CA VAL A 38 2.65 0.15 20.65
C VAL A 38 2.20 -0.96 19.69
N LEU A 39 1.26 -1.82 20.12
CA LEU A 39 0.69 -2.87 19.28
C LEU A 39 -0.05 -2.29 18.08
N LEU A 40 -0.79 -1.20 18.26
CA LEU A 40 -1.53 -0.54 17.20
C LEU A 40 -0.57 0.02 16.15
N ILE A 41 0.49 0.71 16.57
CA ILE A 41 1.53 1.22 15.66
C ILE A 41 2.20 0.07 14.92
N ALA A 42 2.58 -1.00 15.63
CA ALA A 42 3.18 -2.19 15.02
C ALA A 42 2.23 -2.84 14.00
N GLY A 43 0.95 -2.98 14.34
CA GLY A 43 -0.08 -3.52 13.44
C GLY A 43 -0.27 -2.67 12.19
N VAL A 44 -0.34 -1.34 12.34
CA VAL A 44 -0.45 -0.41 11.20
C VAL A 44 0.83 -0.43 10.36
N ALA A 45 2.00 -0.49 10.98
CA ALA A 45 3.27 -0.58 10.26
C ALA A 45 3.36 -1.88 9.45
N VAL A 46 2.99 -3.02 10.03
CA VAL A 46 2.95 -4.32 9.34
C VAL A 46 1.90 -4.32 8.24
N ALA A 47 0.69 -3.81 8.50
CA ALA A 47 -0.37 -3.74 7.50
C ALA A 47 0.01 -2.80 6.34
N GLY A 48 0.61 -1.64 6.62
CA GLY A 48 1.11 -0.72 5.62
C GLY A 48 2.26 -1.31 4.80
N TRP A 49 3.19 -2.00 5.47
CA TRP A 49 4.27 -2.71 4.81
C TRP A 49 3.75 -3.84 3.92
N LEU A 50 2.78 -4.62 4.41
CA LEU A 50 2.16 -5.70 3.66
C LEU A 50 1.38 -5.19 2.46
N TRP A 51 0.69 -4.05 2.59
CA TRP A 51 0.02 -3.39 1.45
C TRP A 51 1.01 -2.96 0.37
N TRP A 52 2.15 -2.42 0.78
CA TRP A 52 3.24 -2.07 -0.14
C TRP A 52 3.82 -3.29 -0.84
N GLN A 53 4.01 -4.39 -0.11
CA GLN A 53 4.42 -5.66 -0.71
C GLN A 53 3.36 -6.18 -1.68
N TYR A 54 2.09 -6.24 -1.29
CA TYR A 54 1.02 -6.71 -2.16
C TYR A 54 0.92 -5.88 -3.44
N ARG A 55 1.09 -4.55 -3.36
CA ARG A 55 1.20 -3.66 -4.54
C ARG A 55 2.39 -4.02 -5.44
N ARG A 56 3.56 -4.39 -4.87
CA ARG A 56 4.71 -4.86 -5.65
C ARG A 56 4.46 -6.23 -6.28
N LEU A 57 3.79 -7.13 -5.58
CA LEU A 57 3.40 -8.43 -6.15
C LEU A 57 2.39 -8.27 -7.27
N ILE A 58 1.41 -7.35 -7.17
CA ILE A 58 0.49 -7.05 -8.28
C ILE A 58 1.22 -6.44 -9.47
N SER A 59 2.20 -5.56 -9.25
CA SER A 59 2.96 -4.98 -10.37
C SER A 59 3.84 -6.03 -11.05
N GLN A 60 4.43 -6.94 -10.29
CA GLN A 60 5.14 -8.10 -10.83
C GLN A 60 4.19 -9.08 -11.49
N ALA A 61 3.03 -9.36 -10.91
CA ALA A 61 1.99 -10.20 -11.50
C ALA A 61 1.37 -9.56 -12.74
N ARG A 62 1.38 -8.23 -12.92
CA ARG A 62 1.01 -7.59 -14.20
C ARG A 62 2.12 -7.69 -15.26
N ARG A 63 3.39 -7.77 -14.85
CA ARG A 63 4.52 -7.98 -15.76
C ARG A 63 4.76 -9.46 -16.08
N ALA A 64 4.37 -10.35 -15.18
CA ALA A 64 4.55 -11.79 -15.25
C ALA A 64 3.23 -12.53 -15.53
N ALA A 65 2.07 -11.87 -15.43
CA ALA A 65 0.88 -12.29 -16.17
C ALA A 65 1.27 -12.08 -17.62
N PRO A 66 1.53 -13.18 -18.35
CA PRO A 66 1.56 -13.06 -19.78
C PRO A 66 0.14 -12.60 -20.16
N GLU A 67 0.05 -11.82 -21.21
CA GLU A 67 -1.16 -11.53 -21.96
C GLU A 67 -1.75 -12.83 -22.56
N ILE A 68 -1.97 -13.84 -21.74
CA ILE A 68 -2.25 -15.22 -22.12
C ILE A 68 -3.09 -15.81 -20.99
N ILE A 69 -4.38 -15.53 -21.02
CA ILE A 69 -5.55 -16.40 -20.77
C ILE A 69 -6.74 -15.44 -20.81
N GLU A 70 -7.10 -14.96 -22.01
CA GLU A 70 -8.47 -14.77 -22.50
C GLU A 70 -8.39 -14.20 -23.94
N GLY A 71 -8.32 -15.08 -24.94
CA GLY A 71 -8.41 -14.69 -26.35
C GLY A 71 -7.21 -13.91 -26.89
N ASP A 72 -6.30 -14.64 -27.52
CA ASP A 72 -5.31 -14.18 -28.49
C ASP A 72 -5.72 -12.88 -29.24
N TYR A 73 -5.25 -11.74 -28.76
CA TYR A 73 -5.13 -10.51 -29.53
C TYR A 73 -3.71 -10.02 -29.34
N THR A 74 -2.80 -10.57 -30.15
CA THR A 74 -1.50 -9.95 -30.37
C THR A 74 -1.72 -8.52 -30.87
N VAL A 75 -1.53 -7.53 -30.02
CA VAL A 75 -1.29 -6.15 -30.49
C VAL A 75 0.09 -6.18 -31.12
N GLU A 76 0.14 -6.49 -32.41
CA GLU A 76 1.26 -6.09 -33.28
C GLU A 76 1.46 -4.59 -33.01
N ALA A 77 2.58 -4.27 -32.36
CA ALA A 77 3.04 -2.90 -32.24
C ALA A 77 3.25 -2.42 -33.68
N ALA A 78 2.22 -1.77 -34.24
CA ALA A 78 2.21 -1.20 -35.56
C ALA A 78 3.58 -0.57 -35.78
N HIS A 79 4.38 -1.24 -36.61
CA HIS A 79 5.64 -0.72 -37.08
C HIS A 79 5.34 0.66 -37.65
N PRO A 80 5.83 1.76 -37.04
CA PRO A 80 5.56 3.11 -37.55
C PRO A 80 6.49 3.42 -38.73
N LEU A 81 6.62 2.47 -39.67
CA LEU A 81 7.59 2.51 -40.75
C LEU A 81 6.94 2.32 -42.14
N LEU A 82 5.62 2.42 -42.22
CA LEU A 82 4.85 2.32 -43.47
C LEU A 82 4.21 3.65 -43.92
N GLU A 83 4.49 4.77 -43.26
CA GLU A 83 4.05 6.11 -43.71
C GLU A 83 4.88 6.71 -44.85
N ASP A 84 6.03 6.13 -45.23
CA ASP A 84 6.96 6.75 -46.19
C ASP A 84 6.97 6.11 -47.58
N GLN A 85 5.82 5.62 -48.05
CA GLN A 85 5.67 5.17 -49.44
C GLN A 85 4.44 5.78 -50.13
N ARG A 86 4.27 7.10 -50.01
CA ARG A 86 3.64 7.89 -51.08
C ARG A 86 4.66 8.13 -52.19
N ALA A 87 4.92 7.10 -52.97
CA ALA A 87 5.35 7.30 -54.35
C ALA A 87 4.08 7.55 -55.18
N PRO A 88 3.86 8.76 -55.75
CA PRO A 88 2.78 8.96 -56.68
C PRO A 88 3.12 8.21 -57.98
N THR A 89 2.46 7.08 -58.20
CA THR A 89 2.47 6.37 -59.48
C THR A 89 1.76 7.23 -60.52
N ASN A 90 2.58 7.92 -61.33
CA ASN A 90 2.16 8.64 -62.53
C ASN A 90 1.75 7.60 -63.60
N PRO A 91 0.59 7.78 -64.27
CA PRO A 91 0.71 7.95 -65.73
C PRO A 91 -0.45 8.77 -66.33
N ALA A 92 -0.12 9.82 -67.11
CA ALA A 92 -0.64 10.02 -68.47
C ALA A 92 -0.50 11.48 -68.95
N THR A 93 0.40 11.66 -69.93
CA THR A 93 0.06 12.25 -71.24
C THR A 93 -0.67 13.61 -71.28
N ARG A 94 0.08 14.70 -71.45
CA ARG A 94 0.20 15.40 -72.75
C ARG A 94 1.11 16.64 -72.69
N PRO A 95 1.77 16.97 -73.81
CA PRO A 95 2.82 18.00 -73.88
C PRO A 95 2.20 19.37 -74.18
N ARG A 96 2.78 20.45 -73.64
CA ARG A 96 2.78 21.73 -74.34
C ARG A 96 3.85 22.71 -73.84
N HIS A 97 4.79 22.92 -74.75
CA HIS A 97 5.44 24.20 -75.10
C HIS A 97 6.50 24.80 -74.17
N ASN A 98 7.74 24.63 -74.63
CA ASN A 98 8.91 25.50 -74.43
C ASN A 98 8.63 26.97 -74.78
N GLY A 99 9.37 27.87 -74.15
CA GLY A 99 9.69 29.20 -74.68
C GLY A 99 10.10 30.13 -73.54
N CYS A 100 11.40 30.23 -73.22
CA CYS A 100 12.32 31.26 -73.75
C CYS A 100 11.91 32.66 -73.26
N HIS A 101 12.65 33.21 -72.29
CA HIS A 101 13.75 34.18 -72.50
C HIS A 101 13.22 35.63 -72.63
N GLU A 102 13.87 36.50 -71.84
CA GLU A 102 13.86 37.98 -71.85
C GLU A 102 12.81 38.71 -71.02
#